data_AF-A0A962IIJ2-F1
#
_entry.id   AF-A0A962IIJ2-F1
#
_cell.length_a   1.000
_cell.length_b   1.000
_cell.length_c   1.000
_cell.angle_alpha   90.00
_cell.angle_beta   90.00
_cell.angle_gamma   90.00
#
_symmetry.space_group_name_H-M   'P 1'
#
loop_
_entity.id
_entity.type
_entity.pdbx_description
1 polymer ?
#
loop_
_entity_poly.entity_id
_entity_poly.type
_entity_poly.pdbx_seq_one_letter_code
_entity_poly.pdbx_strand_id
1 'polypeptide(L)'
;RNINTTFPETGLPNSLGLIQRLEEPGRPDLRQSNRGPGTGQRVAIPVLNILKTRLNDPNMWFLGTNDQPGDYRQSGCAACHVPYANDRDVRHSGHYAQFGHDGTTQTGDPTIPKDESGHPLQHAFTRAIPTSTCMICHMHQPNMFINTFLGYIMWDYESDAPSMWPEQQHYPDAEEQRRTLDRNPEEASIRGKWRDLDFLKQVSDMNPQLTDTQFADYHGHGWNFRAIYKRDRKGNLLDPVGNIVADDDPKKFEKAVHMSSIHVDLGMHCVDCHFAQDMHGNGHVVGEVMAGVEITCKDCHGTPDAYPTLRTTGPMAAPEGRDLANLRNPDGKRRFEWVGGKLIQRSLLNPGLEWEMSLVKDTSDPLSPAYNALADRAHTMSRNPATQAFGNDVAKEDRAHGEDTMLCYSCHTSWTTSCGGCHLPIQANWKTERKHYEGKFTRNYATYNPQVTRDDVFMLTRHGEIKDFAIAPLRSSSALVLSSTNINRERIYIQQPPIAASGYSSQAMAPHYPHTERRTETKTCTDCHLSQANDNNAIMAQLLGQGTKFMDFLGFNAWVGGEGEISAVRVTE
;
A
#
# COMPACT_ATOMS: atom_id res chain seq x y z
N ARG A 1 18.75 37.41 -3.02
CA ARG A 1 17.95 36.60 -3.97
C ARG A 1 16.51 37.06 -3.84
N ASN A 2 16.13 38.05 -4.65
CA ASN A 2 14.74 38.44 -4.85
C ASN A 2 14.21 37.61 -6.02
N ILE A 3 13.09 36.97 -5.79
CA ILE A 3 11.86 36.80 -6.60
C ILE A 3 11.05 35.88 -5.69
N ASN A 4 10.26 36.46 -4.80
CA ASN A 4 9.39 35.72 -3.89
C ASN A 4 8.54 34.79 -4.75
N THR A 5 8.74 33.48 -4.56
CA THR A 5 7.86 32.50 -5.16
C THR A 5 6.47 32.78 -4.57
N THR A 6 5.46 32.85 -5.42
CA THR A 6 4.05 32.78 -4.99
C THR A 6 3.70 31.37 -4.49
N PHE A 7 4.67 30.46 -4.44
CA PHE A 7 4.52 29.14 -3.87
C PHE A 7 4.62 29.21 -2.34
N PRO A 8 3.71 28.53 -1.62
CA PRO A 8 3.96 28.27 -0.21
C PRO A 8 5.22 27.42 -0.08
N GLU A 9 6.29 27.92 0.55
CA GLU A 9 7.51 27.13 0.74
C GLU A 9 7.15 25.88 1.57
N THR A 10 7.39 24.69 1.06
CA THR A 10 7.17 23.44 1.79
C THR A 10 8.39 23.13 2.64
N GLY A 11 8.24 23.14 3.96
CA GLY A 11 9.33 22.87 4.90
C GLY A 11 8.81 22.58 6.31
N LEU A 12 9.55 21.76 7.05
CA LEU A 12 9.32 21.60 8.49
C LEU A 12 9.63 22.94 9.17
N PRO A 13 8.79 23.41 10.12
CA PRO A 13 9.15 24.55 10.94
C PRO A 13 10.47 24.22 11.67
N ASN A 14 11.53 24.96 11.34
CA ASN A 14 12.83 24.80 11.97
C ASN A 14 12.68 25.07 13.48
N SER A 15 12.99 24.07 14.31
CA SER A 15 12.93 24.13 15.77
C SER A 15 13.85 25.20 16.38
N LEU A 16 14.80 25.75 15.60
CA LEU A 16 15.77 26.76 16.03
C LEU A 16 15.38 28.20 15.64
N GLY A 17 14.32 28.42 14.87
CA GLY A 17 13.83 29.78 14.55
C GLY A 17 14.77 30.67 13.71
N LEU A 18 15.88 30.15 13.18
CA LEU A 18 16.99 30.96 12.63
C LEU A 18 16.80 31.52 11.22
N ILE A 19 15.60 31.49 10.60
CA ILE A 19 15.42 31.91 9.20
C ILE A 19 14.21 32.85 9.03
N GLN A 20 14.14 33.91 9.84
CA GLN A 20 13.40 35.12 9.51
C GLN A 20 14.39 36.20 9.08
N ARG A 21 14.72 36.27 7.78
CA ARG A 21 15.16 37.56 7.23
C ARG A 21 13.89 38.38 7.08
N LEU A 22 13.65 39.28 8.02
CA LEU A 22 12.50 40.18 8.06
C LEU A 22 12.37 40.90 6.70
N GLU A 23 11.16 40.92 6.14
CA GLU A 23 10.85 41.81 5.01
C GLU A 23 10.97 43.28 5.45
N GLU A 24 11.30 44.17 4.50
CA GLU A 24 11.36 45.61 4.79
C GLU A 24 10.02 46.13 5.32
N PRO A 25 10.02 46.91 6.42
CA PRO A 25 8.80 47.54 6.94
C PRO A 25 8.08 48.35 5.86
N GLY A 26 6.76 48.15 5.72
CA GLY A 26 5.90 48.94 4.83
C GLY A 26 5.45 48.24 3.54
N ARG A 27 5.88 46.99 3.27
CA ARG A 27 5.30 46.19 2.18
C ARG A 27 3.99 45.52 2.60
N PRO A 28 2.96 45.47 1.73
CA PRO A 28 1.73 44.76 2.02
C PRO A 28 2.00 43.26 2.15
N ASP A 29 1.57 42.69 3.27
CA ASP A 29 1.65 41.26 3.59
C ASP A 29 0.64 40.47 2.74
N LEU A 30 0.98 40.24 1.46
CA LEU A 30 0.15 39.49 0.52
C LEU A 30 0.23 37.99 0.86
N ARG A 31 -0.65 37.54 1.76
CA ARG A 31 -0.84 36.12 2.11
C ARG A 31 -1.94 35.48 1.28
N GLN A 32 -1.71 34.27 0.75
CA GLN A 32 -2.76 33.51 0.03
C GLN A 32 -3.91 33.08 0.96
N SER A 33 -3.62 32.93 2.26
CA SER A 33 -4.61 32.76 3.34
C SER A 33 -3.96 33.02 4.70
N ASN A 34 -4.77 33.31 5.74
CA ASN A 34 -4.27 33.52 7.09
C ASN A 34 -3.94 32.16 7.74
N ARG A 35 -2.71 31.66 7.53
CA ARG A 35 -2.27 30.33 7.94
C ARG A 35 -1.57 30.32 9.31
N GLY A 36 -2.22 30.83 10.34
CA GLY A 36 -1.69 30.83 11.72
C GLY A 36 -0.42 31.68 11.94
N PRO A 37 -0.07 32.00 13.20
CA PRO A 37 1.14 32.78 13.50
C PRO A 37 2.43 32.04 13.11
N GLY A 38 3.40 32.75 12.50
CA GLY A 38 4.76 32.24 12.27
C GLY A 38 5.00 31.42 11.00
N THR A 39 3.97 31.16 10.18
CA THR A 39 4.12 30.30 8.98
C THR A 39 4.60 31.03 7.73
N GLY A 40 4.46 32.36 7.61
CA GLY A 40 5.07 33.14 6.52
C GLY A 40 4.84 32.59 5.11
N GLN A 41 3.59 32.26 4.76
CA GLN A 41 3.19 31.56 3.52
C GLN A 41 3.63 30.09 3.39
N ARG A 42 4.49 29.57 4.27
CA ARG A 42 4.97 28.17 4.23
C ARG A 42 3.87 27.18 4.56
N VAL A 43 3.99 25.98 3.99
CA VAL A 43 3.05 24.87 4.25
C VAL A 43 3.80 23.58 4.57
N ALA A 44 3.57 23.01 5.75
CA ALA A 44 4.00 21.66 6.05
C ALA A 44 2.88 20.70 5.63
N ILE A 45 2.89 20.25 4.35
CA ILE A 45 1.87 19.33 3.82
C ILE A 45 1.74 18.07 4.67
N PRO A 46 2.82 17.43 5.18
CA PRO A 46 2.67 16.31 6.11
C PRO A 46 1.87 16.67 7.36
N VAL A 47 2.13 17.84 7.95
CA VAL A 47 1.39 18.33 9.13
C VAL A 47 -0.05 18.70 8.77
N LEU A 48 -0.31 19.28 7.59
CA LEU A 48 -1.68 19.52 7.13
C LEU A 48 -2.43 18.20 6.90
N ASN A 49 -1.79 17.19 6.31
CA ASN A 49 -2.41 15.89 6.11
C ASN A 49 -2.71 15.23 7.46
N ILE A 50 -1.77 15.24 8.40
CA ILE A 50 -1.96 14.71 9.77
C ILE A 50 -3.04 15.47 10.55
N LEU A 51 -3.15 16.79 10.38
CA LEU A 51 -4.03 17.62 11.23
C LEU A 51 -5.39 17.99 10.61
N LYS A 52 -5.51 17.98 9.28
CA LYS A 52 -6.66 18.56 8.57
C LYS A 52 -7.33 17.64 7.57
N THR A 53 -6.69 16.53 7.16
CA THR A 53 -7.28 15.59 6.22
C THR A 53 -7.70 14.33 6.96
N ARG A 54 -8.80 13.70 6.51
CA ARG A 54 -9.20 12.37 6.99
C ARG A 54 -8.24 11.27 6.49
N LEU A 55 -7.27 11.60 5.63
CA LEU A 55 -6.39 10.65 4.95
C LEU A 55 -5.49 9.84 5.91
N ASN A 56 -5.07 10.45 7.02
CA ASN A 56 -4.28 9.79 8.06
C ASN A 56 -5.15 9.36 9.25
N ASP A 57 -6.46 9.57 9.15
CA ASP A 57 -7.38 8.96 10.09
C ASP A 57 -7.65 7.53 9.67
N PRO A 58 -7.92 6.65 10.64
CA PRO A 58 -7.80 6.92 12.07
C PRO A 58 -6.35 6.65 12.57
N ASN A 59 -5.80 7.53 13.41
CA ASN A 59 -4.59 7.21 14.21
C ASN A 59 -4.94 6.27 15.37
N MET A 60 -3.97 5.53 15.92
CA MET A 60 -4.21 4.58 17.02
C MET A 60 -4.76 5.25 18.29
N TRP A 61 -4.55 6.55 18.51
CA TRP A 61 -5.07 7.27 19.68
C TRP A 61 -6.55 7.66 19.59
N PHE A 62 -7.15 7.57 18.40
CA PHE A 62 -8.56 7.92 18.18
C PHE A 62 -9.35 6.69 17.76
N LEU A 63 -10.66 6.75 18.01
CA LEU A 63 -11.60 5.76 17.50
C LEU A 63 -11.49 5.71 15.97
N GLY A 64 -11.75 4.53 15.39
CA GLY A 64 -12.00 4.45 13.96
C GLY A 64 -13.13 5.41 13.57
N THR A 65 -13.13 5.87 12.32
CA THR A 65 -14.25 6.71 11.85
C THR A 65 -15.54 5.90 11.82
N ASN A 66 -15.45 4.58 11.61
CA ASN A 66 -16.53 3.60 11.72
C ASN A 66 -17.75 4.01 10.89
N ASP A 67 -17.51 4.71 9.78
CA ASP A 67 -18.50 5.35 8.93
C ASP A 67 -18.53 4.75 7.51
N GLN A 68 -17.81 3.65 7.28
CA GLN A 68 -17.74 2.93 6.00
C GLN A 68 -17.85 1.41 6.23
N PRO A 69 -18.48 0.66 5.30
CA PRO A 69 -18.51 -0.79 5.36
C PRO A 69 -17.10 -1.37 5.31
N GLY A 70 -16.82 -2.33 6.18
CA GLY A 70 -15.49 -2.93 6.29
C GLY A 70 -14.39 -2.07 6.93
N ASP A 71 -14.73 -0.93 7.54
CA ASP A 71 -13.77 0.03 8.12
C ASP A 71 -14.06 0.31 9.61
N TYR A 72 -14.20 -0.76 10.41
CA TYR A 72 -14.58 -0.64 11.82
C TYR A 72 -13.45 -1.02 12.78
N ARG A 73 -13.14 -0.11 13.71
CA ARG A 73 -12.23 -0.37 14.85
C ARG A 73 -12.45 0.56 16.04
N GLN A 74 -11.91 0.16 17.19
CA GLN A 74 -11.73 1.01 18.37
C GLN A 74 -10.39 1.77 18.33
N SER A 75 -10.06 2.49 19.41
CA SER A 75 -8.75 3.10 19.65
C SER A 75 -7.84 2.26 20.55
N GLY A 76 -6.57 2.65 20.62
CA GLY A 76 -5.58 2.09 21.54
C GLY A 76 -5.37 0.60 21.31
N CYS A 77 -5.21 -0.16 22.39
CA CYS A 77 -5.02 -1.61 22.31
C CYS A 77 -6.20 -2.30 21.61
N ALA A 78 -7.42 -1.80 21.79
CA ALA A 78 -8.62 -2.39 21.20
C ALA A 78 -8.68 -2.24 19.68
N ALA A 79 -7.97 -1.25 19.10
CA ALA A 79 -7.89 -1.05 17.65
C ALA A 79 -7.34 -2.29 16.93
N CYS A 80 -6.38 -2.99 17.54
CA CYS A 80 -5.78 -4.20 16.98
C CYS A 80 -6.31 -5.47 17.64
N HIS A 81 -6.70 -5.43 18.91
CA HIS A 81 -6.99 -6.65 19.68
C HIS A 81 -8.47 -6.99 19.85
N VAL A 82 -9.38 -6.15 19.35
CA VAL A 82 -10.82 -6.40 19.38
C VAL A 82 -11.33 -6.47 17.95
N PRO A 83 -11.60 -7.68 17.42
CA PRO A 83 -12.04 -7.87 16.04
C PRO A 83 -13.45 -7.33 15.77
N TYR A 84 -13.62 -6.83 14.55
CA TYR A 84 -14.89 -6.39 13.96
C TYR A 84 -15.22 -7.25 12.74
N ALA A 85 -16.49 -7.30 12.38
CA ALA A 85 -16.92 -7.80 11.07
C ALA A 85 -16.53 -6.78 9.99
N ASN A 86 -15.38 -6.97 9.35
CA ASN A 86 -14.84 -6.02 8.37
C ASN A 86 -14.73 -6.55 6.94
N ASP A 87 -14.82 -7.86 6.72
CA ASP A 87 -14.58 -8.45 5.39
C ASP A 87 -15.10 -9.89 5.34
N ARG A 88 -15.85 -10.22 4.28
CA ARG A 88 -16.44 -11.53 3.99
C ARG A 88 -15.46 -12.52 3.35
N ASP A 89 -14.30 -12.11 2.84
CA ASP A 89 -13.30 -13.02 2.28
C ASP A 89 -12.54 -13.74 3.40
N VAL A 90 -12.62 -15.07 3.40
CA VAL A 90 -11.95 -15.95 4.36
C VAL A 90 -10.42 -15.79 4.32
N ARG A 91 -9.83 -15.41 3.18
CA ARG A 91 -8.39 -15.14 3.08
C ARG A 91 -7.98 -13.88 3.84
N HIS A 92 -8.90 -12.94 4.04
CA HIS A 92 -8.62 -11.67 4.71
C HIS A 92 -8.98 -11.72 6.21
N SER A 93 -10.10 -12.38 6.52
CA SER A 93 -10.70 -12.44 7.86
C SER A 93 -10.56 -13.77 8.59
N GLY A 94 -10.07 -14.83 7.93
CA GLY A 94 -10.04 -16.18 8.49
C GLY A 94 -11.43 -16.63 8.93
N HIS A 95 -11.51 -17.26 10.11
CA HIS A 95 -12.79 -17.69 10.68
C HIS A 95 -13.74 -16.54 11.05
N TYR A 96 -13.30 -15.28 11.11
CA TYR A 96 -14.18 -14.13 11.37
C TYR A 96 -15.02 -13.73 10.15
N ALA A 97 -14.67 -14.19 8.95
CA ALA A 97 -15.39 -13.88 7.70
C ALA A 97 -16.89 -14.23 7.76
N GLN A 98 -17.26 -15.25 8.55
CA GLN A 98 -18.64 -15.68 8.74
C GLN A 98 -19.57 -14.60 9.31
N PHE A 99 -19.00 -13.57 9.96
CA PHE A 99 -19.76 -12.49 10.58
C PHE A 99 -19.99 -11.29 9.65
N GLY A 100 -19.50 -11.36 8.41
CA GLY A 100 -19.71 -10.33 7.41
C GLY A 100 -18.75 -9.15 7.52
N HIS A 101 -19.24 -8.00 7.08
CA HIS A 101 -18.47 -6.75 6.94
C HIS A 101 -19.24 -5.50 7.43
N ASP A 102 -20.27 -5.71 8.24
CA ASP A 102 -21.19 -4.67 8.69
C ASP A 102 -20.84 -4.07 10.06
N GLY A 103 -19.81 -4.58 10.73
CA GLY A 103 -19.48 -4.14 12.08
C GLY A 103 -20.63 -4.34 13.08
N THR A 104 -21.45 -5.37 12.89
CA THR A 104 -22.54 -5.73 13.81
C THR A 104 -22.04 -6.67 14.90
N THR A 105 -22.54 -6.46 16.13
CA THR A 105 -22.06 -7.21 17.28
C THR A 105 -22.59 -8.65 17.31
N GLN A 106 -21.80 -9.56 17.87
CA GLN A 106 -22.17 -10.96 18.15
C GLN A 106 -22.27 -11.22 19.67
N THR A 107 -22.31 -10.17 20.48
CA THR A 107 -22.42 -10.28 21.93
C THR A 107 -23.82 -10.69 22.40
N GLY A 108 -23.88 -11.24 23.61
CA GLY A 108 -25.12 -11.44 24.35
C GLY A 108 -25.57 -10.20 25.16
N ASP A 109 -24.82 -9.11 25.12
CA ASP A 109 -25.11 -7.86 25.83
C ASP A 109 -26.42 -7.23 25.33
N PRO A 110 -27.47 -7.11 26.18
CA PRO A 110 -28.75 -6.53 25.78
C PRO A 110 -28.71 -5.02 25.58
N THR A 111 -27.61 -4.35 25.95
CA THR A 111 -27.46 -2.90 25.82
C THR A 111 -26.88 -2.48 24.46
N ILE A 112 -26.40 -3.43 23.66
CA ILE A 112 -25.87 -3.17 22.31
C ILE A 112 -26.91 -3.60 21.27
N PRO A 113 -27.38 -2.68 20.41
CA PRO A 113 -28.24 -3.04 19.29
C PRO A 113 -27.54 -4.02 18.34
N LYS A 114 -28.25 -5.06 17.91
CA LYS A 114 -27.69 -6.14 17.08
C LYS A 114 -27.71 -5.82 15.58
N ASP A 115 -28.52 -4.83 15.21
CA ASP A 115 -28.76 -4.33 13.87
C ASP A 115 -28.06 -3.00 13.60
N GLU A 116 -27.20 -2.54 14.52
CA GLU A 116 -26.39 -1.34 14.38
C GLU A 116 -24.93 -1.70 14.04
N SER A 117 -24.35 -0.95 13.10
CA SER A 117 -22.93 -1.02 12.72
C SER A 117 -22.02 -0.32 13.73
N GLY A 118 -20.71 -0.51 13.59
CA GLY A 118 -19.71 0.16 14.43
C GLY A 118 -19.48 -0.49 15.80
N HIS A 119 -19.96 -1.71 16.00
CA HIS A 119 -19.75 -2.49 17.22
C HIS A 119 -18.82 -3.68 16.99
N PRO A 120 -17.97 -4.02 17.97
CA PRO A 120 -17.08 -5.16 17.84
C PRO A 120 -17.87 -6.47 17.84
N LEU A 121 -17.29 -7.52 17.27
CA LEU A 121 -17.89 -8.86 17.33
C LEU A 121 -18.17 -9.26 18.77
N GLN A 122 -17.19 -9.03 19.66
CA GLN A 122 -17.29 -9.26 21.10
C GLN A 122 -16.42 -8.25 21.85
N HIS A 123 -16.79 -7.93 23.10
CA HIS A 123 -15.94 -7.14 24.00
C HIS A 123 -14.83 -7.99 24.63
N ALA A 124 -13.93 -8.53 23.80
CA ALA A 124 -12.86 -9.42 24.23
C ALA A 124 -11.55 -9.13 23.50
N PHE A 125 -10.45 -9.11 24.26
CA PHE A 125 -9.10 -9.06 23.70
C PHE A 125 -8.71 -10.43 23.15
N THR A 126 -8.11 -10.43 21.97
CA THR A 126 -7.51 -11.62 21.36
C THR A 126 -6.15 -11.31 20.74
N ARG A 127 -5.35 -12.36 20.53
CA ARG A 127 -4.12 -12.32 19.73
C ARG A 127 -4.32 -12.89 18.33
N ALA A 128 -5.45 -13.56 18.09
CA ALA A 128 -5.83 -14.11 16.79
C ALA A 128 -6.46 -12.98 15.98
N ILE A 129 -5.63 -12.15 15.34
CA ILE A 129 -6.06 -10.93 14.63
C ILE A 129 -6.02 -11.18 13.12
N PRO A 130 -7.13 -10.99 12.40
CA PRO A 130 -7.15 -11.15 10.96
C PRO A 130 -6.45 -9.99 10.23
N THR A 131 -6.06 -10.24 8.99
CA THR A 131 -5.45 -9.23 8.12
C THR A 131 -6.41 -8.07 7.85
N SER A 132 -7.71 -8.34 7.77
CA SER A 132 -8.75 -7.30 7.61
C SER A 132 -8.70 -6.24 8.72
N THR A 133 -8.34 -6.60 9.97
CA THR A 133 -8.11 -5.61 11.04
C THR A 133 -6.91 -4.70 10.75
N CYS A 134 -5.83 -5.24 10.20
CA CYS A 134 -4.65 -4.46 9.85
C CYS A 134 -4.91 -3.52 8.66
N MET A 135 -5.72 -3.96 7.70
CA MET A 135 -6.01 -3.19 6.48
C MET A 135 -6.76 -1.89 6.75
N ILE A 136 -7.53 -1.80 7.84
CA ILE A 136 -8.18 -0.56 8.32
C ILE A 136 -7.18 0.61 8.40
N CYS A 137 -5.94 0.33 8.80
CA CYS A 137 -4.89 1.34 8.90
C CYS A 137 -3.86 1.26 7.77
N HIS A 138 -3.58 0.07 7.22
CA HIS A 138 -2.49 -0.15 6.25
C HIS A 138 -2.92 -0.09 4.77
N MET A 139 -3.99 0.63 4.47
CA MET A 139 -4.51 0.79 3.11
C MET A 139 -4.25 2.16 2.46
N HIS A 140 -3.62 3.10 3.17
CA HIS A 140 -3.33 4.44 2.64
C HIS A 140 -1.95 4.53 1.97
N GLN A 141 -1.88 5.30 0.88
CA GLN A 141 -0.70 5.41 0.01
C GLN A 141 0.57 6.03 0.66
N PRO A 142 0.48 7.08 1.51
CA PRO A 142 1.68 7.72 2.05
C PRO A 142 2.34 6.98 3.24
N ASN A 143 1.61 6.18 4.04
CA ASN A 143 2.17 5.53 5.24
C ASN A 143 2.24 3.99 5.15
N MET A 144 2.61 3.47 3.97
CA MET A 144 2.63 2.05 3.59
C MET A 144 1.27 1.49 3.16
N PHE A 145 1.01 1.57 1.85
CA PHE A 145 -0.06 0.84 1.18
C PHE A 145 0.31 -0.65 1.11
N ILE A 146 -0.39 -1.51 1.86
CA ILE A 146 -0.10 -2.95 1.96
C ILE A 146 -1.29 -3.80 1.47
N ASN A 147 -2.32 -3.22 0.85
CA ASN A 147 -3.37 -3.99 0.15
C ASN A 147 -2.80 -4.94 -0.91
N THR A 148 -1.59 -4.64 -1.40
CA THR A 148 -0.77 -5.52 -2.23
C THR A 148 -0.60 -6.92 -1.66
N PHE A 149 -0.51 -7.07 -0.33
CA PHE A 149 -0.49 -8.39 0.33
C PHE A 149 -1.70 -9.23 -0.03
N LEU A 150 -2.87 -8.59 -0.04
CA LEU A 150 -4.14 -9.19 -0.45
C LEU A 150 -4.32 -9.22 -1.98
N GLY A 151 -3.41 -8.67 -2.77
CA GLY A 151 -3.52 -8.62 -4.23
C GLY A 151 -4.39 -7.47 -4.75
N TYR A 152 -4.65 -6.44 -3.93
CA TYR A 152 -5.52 -5.33 -4.30
C TYR A 152 -4.78 -4.00 -4.44
N ILE A 153 -5.29 -3.15 -5.33
CA ILE A 153 -4.85 -1.76 -5.54
C ILE A 153 -6.08 -0.84 -5.59
N MET A 154 -5.90 0.47 -5.43
CA MET A 154 -7.03 1.40 -5.61
C MET A 154 -7.60 1.31 -7.02
N TRP A 155 -8.93 1.34 -7.13
CA TRP A 155 -9.61 1.30 -8.42
C TRP A 155 -9.21 2.49 -9.31
N ASP A 156 -9.12 2.24 -10.61
CA ASP A 156 -8.62 3.18 -11.63
C ASP A 156 -9.67 4.17 -12.12
N TYR A 157 -10.92 4.05 -11.66
CA TYR A 157 -12.10 4.80 -12.11
C TYR A 157 -12.59 4.49 -13.52
N GLU A 158 -11.98 3.52 -14.19
CA GLU A 158 -12.17 3.22 -15.61
C GLU A 158 -12.75 1.82 -15.83
N SER A 159 -12.12 0.80 -15.22
CA SER A 159 -12.51 -0.60 -15.38
C SER A 159 -13.92 -0.83 -14.83
N ASP A 160 -14.85 -1.29 -15.68
CA ASP A 160 -16.29 -1.40 -15.41
C ASP A 160 -16.95 -0.10 -14.87
N ALA A 161 -16.44 1.07 -15.26
CA ALA A 161 -16.97 2.39 -14.90
C ALA A 161 -18.51 2.53 -15.00
N PRO A 162 -19.22 2.04 -16.04
CA PRO A 162 -20.68 2.15 -16.12
C PRO A 162 -21.44 1.59 -14.91
N SER A 163 -20.88 0.57 -14.26
CA SER A 163 -21.46 -0.04 -13.06
C SER A 163 -21.30 0.84 -11.82
N MET A 164 -20.26 1.67 -11.76
CA MET A 164 -19.87 2.50 -10.61
C MET A 164 -20.32 3.97 -10.71
N TRP A 165 -20.57 4.46 -11.92
CA TRP A 165 -21.07 5.81 -12.17
C TRP A 165 -22.58 5.80 -12.51
N PRO A 166 -23.33 6.86 -12.15
CA PRO A 166 -24.73 7.00 -12.58
C PRO A 166 -24.82 7.22 -14.10
N GLU A 167 -25.84 6.66 -14.75
CA GLU A 167 -26.06 6.82 -16.20
C GLU A 167 -26.25 8.29 -16.60
N GLN A 168 -26.88 9.08 -15.74
CA GLN A 168 -26.98 10.52 -15.86
C GLN A 168 -26.03 11.19 -14.87
N GLN A 169 -25.26 12.16 -15.34
CA GLN A 169 -24.30 12.89 -14.51
C GLN A 169 -24.99 13.48 -13.28
N HIS A 170 -24.49 13.09 -12.10
CA HIS A 170 -24.93 13.66 -10.83
C HIS A 170 -24.23 15.01 -10.60
N TYR A 171 -25.01 16.03 -10.27
CA TYR A 171 -24.54 17.39 -9.97
C TYR A 171 -24.89 17.74 -8.52
N PRO A 172 -24.09 17.33 -7.53
CA PRO A 172 -24.39 17.56 -6.13
C PRO A 172 -24.29 19.04 -5.77
N ASP A 173 -25.18 19.51 -4.89
CA ASP A 173 -25.05 20.83 -4.30
C ASP A 173 -23.94 20.88 -3.22
N ALA A 174 -23.68 22.06 -2.66
CA ALA A 174 -22.60 22.23 -1.70
C ALA A 174 -22.81 21.45 -0.38
N GLU A 175 -24.06 21.22 0.03
CA GLU A 175 -24.38 20.47 1.25
C GLU A 175 -24.16 18.98 1.03
N GLU A 176 -24.63 18.45 -0.10
CA GLU A 176 -24.39 17.06 -0.49
C GLU A 176 -22.91 16.78 -0.66
N GLN A 177 -22.18 17.64 -1.40
CA GLN A 177 -20.72 17.53 -1.52
C GLN A 177 -20.06 17.50 -0.14
N ARG A 178 -20.48 18.38 0.78
CA ARG A 178 -19.90 18.43 2.12
C ARG A 178 -20.20 17.18 2.91
N ARG A 179 -21.43 16.66 2.87
CA ARG A 179 -21.83 15.43 3.56
C ARG A 179 -21.03 14.22 3.08
N THR A 180 -20.90 14.08 1.76
CA THR A 180 -20.12 12.99 1.15
C THR A 180 -18.64 13.11 1.47
N LEU A 181 -18.05 14.30 1.28
CA LEU A 181 -16.62 14.56 1.51
C LEU A 181 -16.23 14.65 2.98
N ASP A 182 -17.22 14.84 3.85
CA ASP A 182 -17.00 14.56 5.24
C ASP A 182 -16.66 13.07 5.35
N ARG A 183 -17.57 12.14 5.04
CA ARG A 183 -17.35 10.68 5.17
C ARG A 183 -16.17 10.13 4.34
N ASN A 184 -16.13 10.42 3.05
CA ASN A 184 -15.14 9.90 2.10
C ASN A 184 -14.22 11.05 1.59
N PRO A 185 -12.91 11.05 1.88
CA PRO A 185 -12.01 12.12 1.45
C PRO A 185 -11.78 12.19 -0.08
N GLU A 186 -12.28 11.22 -0.84
CA GLU A 186 -12.17 11.13 -2.29
C GLU A 186 -13.11 12.09 -3.02
N GLU A 187 -12.61 12.95 -3.91
CA GLU A 187 -13.48 13.89 -4.62
C GLU A 187 -14.42 13.22 -5.62
N ALA A 188 -13.95 12.16 -6.28
CA ALA A 188 -14.74 11.37 -7.22
C ALA A 188 -16.03 10.82 -6.57
N SER A 189 -16.00 10.55 -5.26
CA SER A 189 -17.14 10.00 -4.53
C SER A 189 -18.39 10.88 -4.62
N ILE A 190 -18.27 12.21 -4.70
CA ILE A 190 -19.45 13.11 -4.78
C ILE A 190 -20.27 12.91 -6.05
N ARG A 191 -19.69 12.30 -7.09
CA ARG A 191 -20.33 12.03 -8.39
C ARG A 191 -20.59 10.54 -8.61
N GLY A 192 -19.82 9.67 -7.95
CA GLY A 192 -19.93 8.22 -8.04
C GLY A 192 -21.14 7.65 -7.29
N LYS A 193 -21.54 6.41 -7.62
CA LYS A 193 -22.60 5.70 -6.88
C LYS A 193 -22.18 5.39 -5.43
N TRP A 194 -20.88 5.25 -5.16
CA TRP A 194 -20.33 5.00 -3.82
C TRP A 194 -20.37 6.18 -2.84
N ARG A 195 -20.98 7.32 -3.23
CA ARG A 195 -21.49 8.27 -2.23
C ARG A 195 -22.54 7.64 -1.33
N ASP A 196 -23.30 6.68 -1.84
CA ASP A 196 -24.32 5.94 -1.09
C ASP A 196 -23.67 4.76 -0.35
N LEU A 197 -23.97 4.61 0.94
CA LEU A 197 -23.44 3.52 1.77
C LEU A 197 -24.03 2.16 1.39
N ASP A 198 -25.31 2.13 0.98
CA ASP A 198 -25.98 0.88 0.59
C ASP A 198 -25.38 0.36 -0.70
N PHE A 199 -25.05 1.26 -1.64
CA PHE A 199 -24.30 0.90 -2.83
C PHE A 199 -22.89 0.43 -2.47
N LEU A 200 -22.15 1.22 -1.67
CA LEU A 200 -20.76 0.90 -1.31
C LEU A 200 -20.65 -0.48 -0.66
N LYS A 201 -21.58 -0.83 0.23
CA LYS A 201 -21.67 -2.15 0.87
C LYS A 201 -21.84 -3.30 -0.13
N GLN A 202 -22.38 -3.06 -1.32
CA GLN A 202 -22.70 -4.12 -2.29
C GLN A 202 -21.71 -4.20 -3.46
N VAL A 203 -20.65 -3.38 -3.45
CA VAL A 203 -19.72 -3.28 -4.59
C VAL A 203 -19.07 -4.63 -4.94
N SER A 204 -18.65 -5.42 -3.94
CA SER A 204 -18.07 -6.75 -4.16
C SER A 204 -19.09 -7.78 -4.64
N ASP A 205 -20.37 -7.63 -4.29
CA ASP A 205 -21.46 -8.52 -4.74
C ASP A 205 -21.74 -8.38 -6.25
N MET A 206 -21.26 -7.27 -6.85
CA MET A 206 -21.37 -7.02 -8.28
C MET A 206 -20.35 -7.82 -9.10
N ASN A 207 -19.27 -8.32 -8.49
CA ASN A 207 -18.16 -8.99 -9.16
C ASN A 207 -18.55 -10.06 -10.19
N PRO A 208 -19.58 -10.91 -9.97
CA PRO A 208 -20.01 -11.88 -10.98
C PRO A 208 -20.58 -11.29 -12.27
N GLN A 209 -20.94 -10.00 -12.28
CA GLN A 209 -21.48 -9.29 -13.45
C GLN A 209 -20.47 -8.34 -14.10
N LEU A 210 -19.31 -8.13 -13.48
CA LEU A 210 -18.26 -7.25 -13.97
C LEU A 210 -17.37 -7.99 -14.97
N THR A 211 -16.88 -7.25 -15.96
CA THR A 211 -16.14 -7.81 -17.08
C THR A 211 -14.63 -7.62 -16.97
N ASP A 212 -14.17 -6.51 -16.41
CA ASP A 212 -12.75 -6.12 -16.43
C ASP A 212 -12.11 -6.08 -15.05
N THR A 213 -12.91 -5.95 -13.99
CA THR A 213 -12.44 -5.80 -12.61
C THR A 213 -13.12 -6.76 -11.63
N GLN A 214 -12.46 -6.96 -10.48
CA GLN A 214 -13.04 -7.59 -9.30
C GLN A 214 -12.73 -6.70 -8.09
N PHE A 215 -13.76 -6.26 -7.38
CA PHE A 215 -13.63 -5.37 -6.23
C PHE A 215 -13.45 -6.13 -4.91
N ALA A 216 -12.69 -5.52 -4.00
CA ALA A 216 -12.59 -5.94 -2.60
C ALA A 216 -13.91 -5.70 -1.85
N ASP A 217 -14.09 -6.43 -0.75
CA ASP A 217 -15.28 -6.34 0.11
C ASP A 217 -15.23 -5.22 1.16
N TYR A 218 -14.04 -4.66 1.37
CA TYR A 218 -13.75 -3.65 2.39
C TYR A 218 -13.48 -2.29 1.76
N HIS A 219 -13.90 -1.23 2.45
CA HIS A 219 -13.92 0.13 1.90
C HIS A 219 -13.36 1.15 2.89
N GLY A 220 -12.12 0.99 3.34
CA GLY A 220 -11.56 2.00 4.24
C GLY A 220 -11.45 3.36 3.56
N HIS A 221 -11.78 4.41 4.31
CA HIS A 221 -12.09 5.76 3.83
C HIS A 221 -13.26 5.85 2.83
N GLY A 222 -13.93 4.75 2.51
CA GLY A 222 -14.97 4.66 1.48
C GLY A 222 -14.43 4.44 0.08
N TRP A 223 -13.15 4.08 -0.05
CA TRP A 223 -12.52 3.82 -1.33
C TRP A 223 -12.87 2.44 -1.88
N ASN A 224 -12.73 2.30 -3.20
CA ASN A 224 -12.88 1.03 -3.90
C ASN A 224 -11.51 0.49 -4.30
N PHE A 225 -11.28 -0.80 -4.06
CA PHE A 225 -10.04 -1.48 -4.41
C PHE A 225 -10.31 -2.59 -5.43
N ARG A 226 -9.49 -2.69 -6.47
CA ARG A 226 -9.56 -3.73 -7.50
C ARG A 226 -8.46 -4.77 -7.32
N ALA A 227 -8.80 -6.03 -7.59
CA ALA A 227 -7.88 -7.15 -7.61
C ALA A 227 -6.91 -7.03 -8.78
N ILE A 228 -5.66 -7.44 -8.57
CA ILE A 228 -4.62 -7.54 -9.59
C ILE A 228 -4.53 -8.98 -10.06
N TYR A 229 -4.60 -9.18 -11.37
CA TYR A 229 -4.46 -10.49 -12.01
C TYR A 229 -3.21 -10.54 -12.87
N LYS A 230 -2.62 -11.74 -12.97
CA LYS A 230 -1.47 -12.02 -13.82
C LYS A 230 -1.84 -11.74 -15.27
N ARG A 231 -1.02 -10.92 -15.94
CA ARG A 231 -1.18 -10.59 -17.36
C ARG A 231 0.11 -10.73 -18.13
N ASP A 232 0.01 -10.98 -19.42
CA ASP A 232 1.13 -10.80 -20.35
C ASP A 232 1.36 -9.32 -20.67
N ARG A 233 2.42 -9.02 -21.44
CA ARG A 233 2.76 -7.65 -21.83
C ARG A 233 1.75 -6.99 -22.79
N LYS A 234 0.79 -7.74 -23.31
CA LYS A 234 -0.31 -7.23 -24.15
C LYS A 234 -1.59 -7.00 -23.36
N GLY A 235 -1.58 -7.33 -22.06
CA GLY A 235 -2.73 -7.18 -21.18
C GLY A 235 -3.63 -8.41 -21.13
N ASN A 236 -3.28 -9.53 -21.76
CA ASN A 236 -4.08 -10.75 -21.70
C ASN A 236 -3.97 -11.40 -20.32
N LEU A 237 -5.09 -11.86 -19.75
CA LEU A 237 -5.09 -12.63 -18.50
C LEU A 237 -4.35 -13.96 -18.68
N LEU A 238 -3.61 -14.37 -17.66
CA LEU A 238 -2.83 -15.61 -17.68
C LEU A 238 -3.23 -16.56 -16.55
N ASP A 239 -3.31 -17.85 -16.90
CA ASP A 239 -3.50 -18.94 -15.96
C ASP A 239 -2.19 -19.26 -15.17
N PRO A 240 -2.22 -20.20 -14.20
CA PRO A 240 -1.04 -20.56 -13.42
C PRO A 240 0.15 -21.05 -14.25
N VAL A 241 -0.08 -21.70 -15.39
CA VAL A 241 0.98 -22.24 -16.25
C VAL A 241 1.39 -21.28 -17.38
N GLY A 242 0.74 -20.12 -17.48
CA GLY A 242 1.07 -19.04 -18.41
C GLY A 242 0.31 -19.08 -19.74
N ASN A 243 -0.78 -19.84 -19.85
CA ASN A 243 -1.65 -19.76 -21.03
C ASN A 243 -2.56 -18.54 -20.93
N ILE A 244 -2.93 -17.98 -22.09
CA ILE A 244 -3.93 -16.94 -22.19
C ILE A 244 -5.29 -17.49 -21.77
N VAL A 245 -5.93 -16.81 -20.83
CA VAL A 245 -7.34 -16.99 -20.49
C VAL A 245 -8.16 -16.10 -21.44
N ALA A 246 -9.15 -16.68 -22.11
CA ALA A 246 -9.98 -15.96 -23.06
C ALA A 246 -10.77 -14.84 -22.35
N ASP A 247 -10.87 -13.67 -22.98
CA ASP A 247 -11.49 -12.48 -22.39
C ASP A 247 -13.03 -12.57 -22.30
N ASP A 248 -13.63 -13.36 -23.19
CA ASP A 248 -15.07 -13.66 -23.22
C ASP A 248 -15.46 -14.86 -22.34
N ASP A 249 -14.50 -15.45 -21.63
CA ASP A 249 -14.76 -16.55 -20.70
C ASP A 249 -15.44 -16.01 -19.43
N PRO A 250 -16.67 -16.44 -19.11
CA PRO A 250 -17.40 -15.97 -17.93
C PRO A 250 -16.72 -16.35 -16.61
N LYS A 251 -15.75 -17.27 -16.64
CA LYS A 251 -14.96 -17.70 -15.49
C LYS A 251 -13.51 -17.25 -15.56
N LYS A 252 -13.18 -16.23 -16.37
CA LYS A 252 -11.79 -15.82 -16.59
C LYS A 252 -11.04 -15.48 -15.31
N PHE A 253 -11.69 -14.84 -14.33
CA PHE A 253 -11.08 -14.50 -13.05
C PHE A 253 -10.90 -15.71 -12.12
N GLU A 254 -11.68 -16.78 -12.26
CA GLU A 254 -11.44 -18.06 -11.56
C GLU A 254 -10.24 -18.81 -12.15
N LYS A 255 -9.96 -18.61 -13.44
CA LYS A 255 -8.87 -19.27 -14.18
C LYS A 255 -7.55 -18.50 -14.10
N ALA A 256 -7.63 -17.16 -14.08
CA ALA A 256 -6.48 -16.29 -14.00
C ALA A 256 -5.90 -16.27 -12.58
N VAL A 257 -4.60 -16.00 -12.47
CA VAL A 257 -3.93 -15.92 -11.17
C VAL A 257 -4.19 -14.57 -10.52
N HIS A 258 -4.87 -14.56 -9.38
CA HIS A 258 -4.91 -13.38 -8.49
C HIS A 258 -3.53 -13.18 -7.84
N MET A 259 -2.99 -11.97 -7.95
CA MET A 259 -1.61 -11.65 -7.61
C MET A 259 -1.45 -11.23 -6.14
N SER A 260 -2.15 -11.91 -5.23
CA SER A 260 -1.94 -11.83 -3.78
C SER A 260 -0.59 -12.44 -3.38
N SER A 261 -0.10 -12.13 -2.18
CA SER A 261 1.02 -12.88 -1.59
C SER A 261 0.68 -14.37 -1.51
N ILE A 262 1.64 -15.24 -1.82
CA ILE A 262 1.48 -16.69 -1.61
C ILE A 262 1.18 -17.02 -0.14
N HIS A 263 1.64 -16.17 0.79
CA HIS A 263 1.36 -16.35 2.21
C HIS A 263 -0.14 -16.19 2.52
N VAL A 264 -0.83 -15.23 1.88
CA VAL A 264 -2.30 -15.09 1.98
C VAL A 264 -3.00 -16.31 1.38
N ASP A 265 -2.55 -16.77 0.21
CA ASP A 265 -3.15 -17.92 -0.47
C ASP A 265 -3.02 -19.21 0.36
N LEU A 266 -1.99 -19.31 1.21
CA LEU A 266 -1.80 -20.40 2.18
C LEU A 266 -2.54 -20.18 3.51
N GLY A 267 -3.24 -19.05 3.67
CA GLY A 267 -4.03 -18.71 4.87
C GLY A 267 -3.23 -18.07 6.01
N MET A 268 -2.04 -17.52 5.74
CA MET A 268 -1.29 -16.72 6.71
C MET A 268 -1.85 -15.30 6.82
N HIS A 269 -1.82 -14.76 8.03
CA HIS A 269 -2.19 -13.38 8.33
C HIS A 269 -1.00 -12.58 8.82
N CYS A 270 -1.11 -11.25 8.87
CA CYS A 270 -0.03 -10.36 9.30
C CYS A 270 0.61 -10.82 10.62
N VAL A 271 -0.19 -11.30 11.58
CA VAL A 271 0.27 -11.78 12.90
C VAL A 271 1.07 -13.09 12.90
N ASP A 272 1.12 -13.79 11.77
CA ASP A 272 1.93 -14.99 11.57
C ASP A 272 3.39 -14.63 11.25
N CYS A 273 3.64 -13.42 10.73
CA CYS A 273 4.98 -12.92 10.39
C CYS A 273 5.41 -11.74 11.27
N HIS A 274 4.48 -10.88 11.69
CA HIS A 274 4.76 -9.75 12.58
C HIS A 274 4.54 -10.12 14.04
N PHE A 275 5.60 -10.03 14.83
CA PHE A 275 5.56 -10.43 16.24
C PHE A 275 5.47 -9.23 17.18
N ALA A 276 5.66 -9.48 18.48
CA ALA A 276 5.41 -8.48 19.51
C ALA A 276 6.22 -7.18 19.32
N GLN A 277 7.48 -7.25 18.87
CA GLN A 277 8.29 -6.04 18.68
C GLN A 277 7.88 -5.29 17.43
N ASP A 278 7.64 -5.98 16.30
CA ASP A 278 7.19 -5.33 15.07
C ASP A 278 5.89 -4.54 15.29
N MET A 279 5.01 -5.05 16.16
CA MET A 279 3.68 -4.46 16.40
C MET A 279 3.67 -3.44 17.55
N HIS A 280 4.48 -3.62 18.59
CA HIS A 280 4.47 -2.72 19.76
C HIS A 280 5.67 -1.79 19.85
N GLY A 281 6.69 -2.00 19.01
CA GLY A 281 8.00 -1.38 19.12
C GLY A 281 8.79 -1.84 20.34
N ASN A 282 9.95 -1.24 20.52
CA ASN A 282 10.83 -1.42 21.70
C ASN A 282 11.13 -0.08 22.41
N GLY A 283 10.36 0.97 22.08
CA GLY A 283 10.55 2.33 22.58
C GLY A 283 11.59 3.15 21.81
N HIS A 284 12.28 2.57 20.82
CA HIS A 284 13.18 3.31 19.95
C HIS A 284 12.43 3.94 18.77
N VAL A 285 12.64 5.24 18.54
CA VAL A 285 12.08 5.95 17.39
C VAL A 285 13.06 5.85 16.24
N VAL A 286 12.65 5.19 15.16
CA VAL A 286 13.46 4.98 13.95
C VAL A 286 13.18 6.03 12.88
N GLY A 287 14.17 6.30 12.03
CA GLY A 287 14.09 7.33 10.97
C GLY A 287 13.30 6.91 9.72
N GLU A 288 13.04 5.62 9.54
CA GLU A 288 12.24 5.08 8.45
C GLU A 288 11.46 3.83 8.88
N VAL A 289 10.33 3.55 8.23
CA VAL A 289 9.43 2.48 8.69
C VAL A 289 10.07 1.10 8.63
N MET A 290 10.89 0.83 7.61
CA MET A 290 11.56 -0.47 7.42
C MET A 290 12.64 -0.75 8.47
N ALA A 291 13.11 0.27 9.19
CA ALA A 291 14.05 0.11 10.30
C ALA A 291 13.39 -0.48 11.56
N GLY A 292 12.06 -0.45 11.67
CA GLY A 292 11.31 -1.00 12.80
C GLY A 292 11.09 -2.51 12.73
N VAL A 293 11.54 -3.18 11.66
CA VAL A 293 11.27 -4.60 11.42
C VAL A 293 12.34 -5.48 12.09
N GLU A 294 11.92 -6.43 12.93
CA GLU A 294 12.80 -7.40 13.58
C GLU A 294 13.05 -8.64 12.73
N ILE A 295 12.06 -9.09 11.94
CA ILE A 295 12.14 -10.34 11.17
C ILE A 295 12.56 -10.14 9.71
N THR A 296 13.22 -11.13 9.12
CA THR A 296 13.52 -11.21 7.69
C THR A 296 13.18 -12.60 7.12
N CYS A 297 13.12 -12.72 5.79
CA CYS A 297 12.78 -13.97 5.10
C CYS A 297 13.70 -15.13 5.53
N LYS A 298 15.01 -14.89 5.65
CA LYS A 298 16.00 -15.93 6.00
C LYS A 298 15.83 -16.46 7.43
N ASP A 299 15.15 -15.75 8.30
CA ASP A 299 14.93 -16.18 9.69
C ASP A 299 13.99 -17.39 9.77
N CYS A 300 13.15 -17.59 8.74
CA CYS A 300 12.24 -18.73 8.59
C CYS A 300 12.57 -19.63 7.40
N HIS A 301 13.15 -19.09 6.32
CA HIS A 301 13.43 -19.84 5.09
C HIS A 301 14.90 -20.28 4.96
N GLY A 302 15.81 -19.67 5.72
CA GLY A 302 17.25 -19.92 5.63
C GLY A 302 17.89 -19.31 4.38
N THR A 303 19.00 -19.93 3.97
CA THR A 303 19.84 -19.57 2.82
C THR A 303 20.17 -20.85 2.03
N PRO A 304 20.80 -20.78 0.85
CA PRO A 304 21.28 -21.98 0.16
C PRO A 304 22.23 -22.82 1.01
N ASP A 305 23.04 -22.19 1.86
CA ASP A 305 24.11 -22.88 2.61
C ASP A 305 23.62 -23.40 3.99
N ALA A 306 22.66 -22.71 4.60
CA ALA A 306 22.24 -22.96 5.97
C ALA A 306 20.71 -22.90 6.15
N TYR A 307 20.20 -23.84 6.95
CA TYR A 307 18.85 -23.78 7.50
C TYR A 307 18.66 -22.54 8.39
N PRO A 308 17.43 -22.05 8.55
CA PRO A 308 17.14 -20.91 9.43
C PRO A 308 17.55 -21.22 10.87
N THR A 309 18.19 -20.25 11.52
CA THR A 309 18.55 -20.32 12.94
C THR A 309 17.34 -20.11 13.86
N LEU A 310 16.20 -19.67 13.30
CA LEU A 310 15.03 -19.20 14.03
C LEU A 310 15.36 -18.05 14.99
N ARG A 311 16.37 -17.24 14.66
CA ARG A 311 16.68 -15.99 15.34
C ARG A 311 16.45 -14.84 14.39
N THR A 312 15.78 -13.80 14.87
CA THR A 312 15.46 -12.63 14.05
C THR A 312 16.73 -11.85 13.69
N THR A 313 16.82 -11.36 12.46
CA THR A 313 18.03 -10.67 11.95
C THR A 313 17.74 -9.33 11.26
N GLY A 314 16.52 -8.82 11.37
CA GLY A 314 16.11 -7.54 10.78
C GLY A 314 16.73 -6.32 11.49
N PRO A 315 16.59 -5.11 10.92
CA PRO A 315 17.22 -3.90 11.45
C PRO A 315 16.88 -3.57 12.90
N MET A 316 15.68 -3.94 13.37
CA MET A 316 15.27 -3.71 14.75
C MET A 316 15.60 -4.88 15.69
N ALA A 317 16.15 -5.99 15.18
CA ALA A 317 16.54 -7.11 16.02
C ALA A 317 17.70 -6.72 16.94
N ALA A 318 17.67 -7.22 18.17
CA ALA A 318 18.83 -7.16 19.05
C ALA A 318 20.00 -7.96 18.44
N PRO A 319 21.27 -7.70 18.82
CA PRO A 319 22.43 -8.42 18.28
C PRO A 319 22.33 -9.95 18.37
N GLU A 320 21.71 -10.47 19.44
CA GLU A 320 21.45 -11.89 19.65
C GLU A 320 20.24 -12.45 18.88
N GLY A 321 19.41 -11.57 18.33
CA GLY A 321 18.13 -11.88 17.70
C GLY A 321 17.10 -12.44 18.69
N ARG A 322 15.82 -12.23 18.39
CA ARG A 322 14.74 -12.89 19.11
C ARG A 322 14.68 -14.35 18.70
N ASP A 323 14.67 -15.24 19.68
CA ASP A 323 14.52 -16.69 19.45
C ASP A 323 13.04 -17.05 19.18
N LEU A 324 12.74 -17.35 17.92
CA LEU A 324 11.42 -17.72 17.43
C LEU A 324 10.98 -19.11 17.90
N ALA A 325 11.91 -20.00 18.28
CA ALA A 325 11.57 -21.32 18.82
C ALA A 325 10.89 -21.24 20.21
N ASN A 326 11.03 -20.09 20.89
CA ASN A 326 10.37 -19.81 22.16
C ASN A 326 8.96 -19.23 21.99
N LEU A 327 8.55 -18.86 20.77
CA LEU A 327 7.20 -18.36 20.54
C LEU A 327 6.16 -19.44 20.80
N ARG A 328 5.06 -19.02 21.43
CA ARG A 328 3.90 -19.86 21.73
C ARG A 328 2.61 -19.21 21.24
N ASN A 329 1.75 -20.05 20.68
CA ASN A 329 0.38 -19.68 20.37
C ASN A 329 -0.48 -19.73 21.66
N PRO A 330 -1.69 -19.13 21.65
CA PRO A 330 -2.58 -19.11 22.82
C PRO A 330 -2.95 -20.49 23.35
N ASP A 331 -2.91 -21.52 22.51
CA ASP A 331 -3.12 -22.93 22.88
C ASP A 331 -1.90 -23.59 23.56
N GLY A 332 -0.81 -22.84 23.76
CA GLY A 332 0.43 -23.31 24.39
C GLY A 332 1.37 -24.07 23.47
N LYS A 333 1.01 -24.31 22.20
CA LYS A 333 1.92 -24.97 21.23
C LYS A 333 3.01 -24.02 20.77
N ARG A 334 4.14 -24.60 20.36
CA ARG A 334 5.23 -23.84 19.70
C ARG A 334 4.72 -23.28 18.38
N ARG A 335 4.99 -22.00 18.13
CA ARG A 335 4.68 -21.40 16.82
C ARG A 335 5.59 -21.95 15.74
N PHE A 336 6.87 -22.10 16.05
CA PHE A 336 7.89 -22.71 15.20
C PHE A 336 8.43 -23.97 15.86
N GLU A 337 8.50 -25.07 15.11
CA GLU A 337 8.97 -26.35 15.63
C GLU A 337 9.60 -27.22 14.55
N TRP A 338 10.73 -27.84 14.85
CA TRP A 338 11.31 -28.87 13.99
C TRP A 338 10.70 -30.23 14.33
N VAL A 339 10.05 -30.86 13.36
CA VAL A 339 9.41 -32.17 13.50
C VAL A 339 9.90 -33.08 12.37
N GLY A 340 10.63 -34.14 12.72
CA GLY A 340 11.12 -35.11 11.73
C GLY A 340 11.99 -34.49 10.63
N GLY A 341 12.80 -33.48 10.97
CA GLY A 341 13.64 -32.75 10.01
C GLY A 341 12.94 -31.64 9.23
N LYS A 342 11.63 -31.45 9.42
CA LYS A 342 10.85 -30.40 8.77
C LYS A 342 10.60 -29.24 9.73
N LEU A 343 10.72 -28.01 9.25
CA LEU A 343 10.35 -26.83 10.03
C LEU A 343 8.85 -26.56 9.85
N ILE A 344 8.11 -26.60 10.95
CA ILE A 344 6.68 -26.33 11.00
C ILE A 344 6.44 -24.94 11.58
N GLN A 345 5.61 -24.15 10.92
CA GLN A 345 5.02 -22.93 11.46
C GLN A 345 3.52 -23.14 11.69
N ARG A 346 2.98 -22.64 12.80
CA ARG A 346 1.54 -22.76 13.12
C ARG A 346 0.84 -21.42 13.08
N SER A 347 -0.36 -21.38 12.48
CA SER A 347 -1.18 -20.17 12.42
C SER A 347 -1.53 -19.69 13.82
N LEU A 348 -1.42 -18.38 14.04
CA LEU A 348 -1.94 -17.72 15.23
C LEU A 348 -3.44 -17.48 15.12
N LEU A 349 -3.96 -17.26 13.92
CA LEU A 349 -5.37 -16.96 13.69
C LEU A 349 -6.23 -18.23 13.62
N ASN A 350 -5.79 -19.24 12.86
CA ASN A 350 -6.61 -20.39 12.49
C ASN A 350 -6.16 -21.64 13.26
N PRO A 351 -6.91 -22.08 14.30
CA PRO A 351 -6.55 -23.25 15.07
C PRO A 351 -6.42 -24.50 14.21
N GLY A 352 -5.34 -25.25 14.39
CA GLY A 352 -5.08 -26.49 13.64
C GLY A 352 -4.44 -26.30 12.27
N LEU A 353 -4.34 -25.07 11.76
CA LEU A 353 -3.59 -24.78 10.53
C LEU A 353 -2.09 -24.71 10.83
N GLU A 354 -1.32 -25.51 10.11
CA GLU A 354 0.14 -25.53 10.17
C GLU A 354 0.75 -25.68 8.77
N TRP A 355 1.95 -25.14 8.60
CA TRP A 355 2.67 -25.11 7.34
C TRP A 355 4.04 -25.75 7.52
N GLU A 356 4.41 -26.61 6.57
CA GLU A 356 5.80 -26.99 6.35
C GLU A 356 6.50 -25.84 5.60
N MET A 357 7.49 -25.23 6.25
CA MET A 357 8.24 -24.12 5.68
C MET A 357 9.06 -24.58 4.48
N SER A 358 9.04 -23.82 3.39
CA SER A 358 9.95 -24.02 2.28
C SER A 358 11.33 -23.50 2.64
N LEU A 359 12.34 -24.37 2.62
CA LEU A 359 13.71 -24.04 3.04
C LEU A 359 14.59 -23.85 1.81
N VAL A 360 15.29 -22.72 1.73
CA VAL A 360 16.11 -22.36 0.55
C VAL A 360 17.23 -23.37 0.32
N LYS A 361 17.79 -23.89 1.40
CA LYS A 361 18.78 -24.98 1.38
C LYS A 361 18.26 -26.21 0.64
N ASP A 362 17.05 -26.65 0.97
CA ASP A 362 16.44 -27.84 0.35
C ASP A 362 16.09 -27.59 -1.12
N THR A 363 15.75 -26.36 -1.50
CA THR A 363 15.51 -26.02 -2.91
C THR A 363 16.79 -25.86 -3.73
N SER A 364 17.93 -25.68 -3.07
CA SER A 364 19.25 -25.49 -3.70
C SER A 364 20.14 -26.74 -3.66
N ASP A 365 19.68 -27.82 -3.03
CA ASP A 365 20.41 -29.10 -2.93
C ASP A 365 19.91 -30.09 -3.99
N PRO A 366 20.72 -30.49 -5.00
CA PRO A 366 20.33 -31.47 -6.00
C PRO A 366 19.95 -32.86 -5.45
N LEU A 367 20.31 -33.16 -4.20
CA LEU A 367 19.95 -34.42 -3.53
C LEU A 367 18.61 -34.34 -2.79
N SER A 368 18.06 -33.14 -2.62
CA SER A 368 16.79 -32.92 -1.94
C SER A 368 15.61 -33.19 -2.87
N PRO A 369 14.52 -33.82 -2.38
CA PRO A 369 13.29 -33.96 -3.15
C PRO A 369 12.60 -32.61 -3.46
N ALA A 370 12.98 -31.53 -2.76
CA ALA A 370 12.48 -30.18 -3.00
C ALA A 370 13.35 -29.37 -3.99
N TYR A 371 14.38 -29.98 -4.58
CA TYR A 371 15.31 -29.30 -5.48
C TYR A 371 14.59 -28.56 -6.62
N ASN A 372 15.02 -27.34 -6.89
CA ASN A 372 14.57 -26.55 -8.02
C ASN A 372 15.78 -25.90 -8.69
N ALA A 373 16.13 -26.37 -9.89
CA ALA A 373 17.28 -25.89 -10.63
C ALA A 373 17.21 -24.39 -10.99
N LEU A 374 16.02 -23.82 -11.15
CA LEU A 374 15.86 -22.38 -11.39
C LEU A 374 16.13 -21.57 -10.12
N ALA A 375 15.66 -22.06 -8.96
CA ALA A 375 15.92 -21.42 -7.67
C ALA A 375 17.41 -21.51 -7.31
N ASP A 376 18.02 -22.70 -7.43
CA ASP A 376 19.46 -22.90 -7.23
C ASP A 376 20.25 -21.94 -8.12
N ARG A 377 20.00 -21.95 -9.43
CA ARG A 377 20.66 -21.02 -10.36
C ARG A 377 20.47 -19.55 -9.96
N ALA A 378 19.27 -19.13 -9.55
CA ALA A 378 19.04 -17.75 -9.17
C ALA A 378 19.84 -17.34 -7.92
N HIS A 379 19.91 -18.20 -6.90
CA HIS A 379 20.57 -17.91 -5.62
C HIS A 379 22.09 -18.11 -5.66
N THR A 380 22.59 -19.10 -6.41
CA THR A 380 23.98 -19.55 -6.35
C THR A 380 24.80 -19.20 -7.60
N MET A 381 24.22 -18.53 -8.60
CA MET A 381 24.96 -18.10 -9.79
C MET A 381 26.12 -17.16 -9.46
N SER A 382 27.26 -17.42 -10.09
CA SER A 382 28.48 -16.62 -10.02
C SER A 382 28.33 -15.29 -10.76
N ARG A 383 29.00 -14.26 -10.24
CA ARG A 383 29.19 -12.97 -10.92
C ARG A 383 30.08 -13.03 -12.15
N ASN A 384 30.75 -14.17 -12.42
CA ASN A 384 31.60 -14.33 -13.60
C ASN A 384 30.72 -14.38 -14.86
N PRO A 385 30.74 -13.35 -15.72
CA PRO A 385 29.84 -13.29 -16.86
C PRO A 385 30.21 -14.28 -17.97
N ALA A 386 31.44 -14.81 -17.97
CA ALA A 386 31.90 -15.76 -18.99
C ALA A 386 31.42 -17.19 -18.71
N THR A 387 31.40 -17.61 -17.45
CA THR A 387 31.02 -18.99 -17.07
C THR A 387 29.59 -19.09 -16.58
N GLN A 388 29.10 -18.07 -15.85
CA GLN A 388 27.79 -18.08 -15.19
C GLN A 388 27.52 -19.37 -14.41
N ALA A 389 28.58 -19.97 -13.84
CA ALA A 389 28.49 -21.19 -13.05
C ALA A 389 27.55 -20.97 -11.86
N PHE A 390 26.85 -22.01 -11.43
CA PHE A 390 25.96 -21.99 -10.26
C PHE A 390 26.06 -23.33 -9.52
N GLY A 391 25.52 -23.38 -8.31
CA GLY A 391 25.54 -24.50 -7.39
C GLY A 391 26.47 -24.27 -6.20
N ASN A 392 26.57 -25.29 -5.36
CA ASN A 392 27.33 -25.26 -4.10
C ASN A 392 28.83 -25.00 -4.28
N ASP A 393 29.38 -25.25 -5.49
CA ASP A 393 30.79 -24.99 -5.80
C ASP A 393 31.11 -23.50 -5.99
N VAL A 394 30.08 -22.65 -6.12
CA VAL A 394 30.24 -21.20 -6.17
C VAL A 394 30.31 -20.66 -4.75
N ALA A 395 31.50 -20.15 -4.39
CA ALA A 395 31.73 -19.50 -3.10
C ALA A 395 30.73 -18.35 -2.87
N LYS A 396 30.28 -18.19 -1.62
CA LYS A 396 29.23 -17.22 -1.26
C LYS A 396 29.59 -15.80 -1.71
N GLU A 397 30.83 -15.41 -1.49
CA GLU A 397 31.40 -14.11 -1.84
C GLU A 397 31.49 -13.86 -3.35
N ASP A 398 31.34 -14.89 -4.18
CA ASP A 398 31.38 -14.81 -5.66
C ASP A 398 29.99 -14.87 -6.30
N ARG A 399 28.93 -15.10 -5.52
CA ARG A 399 27.55 -15.12 -6.02
C ARG A 399 27.10 -13.73 -6.49
N ALA A 400 26.24 -13.71 -7.50
CA ALA A 400 25.67 -12.50 -8.11
C ALA A 400 24.46 -11.96 -7.34
N HIS A 401 23.70 -12.84 -6.69
CA HIS A 401 22.47 -12.52 -5.95
C HIS A 401 22.52 -12.99 -4.50
N GLY A 402 23.69 -12.89 -3.86
CA GLY A 402 23.85 -13.30 -2.46
C GLY A 402 22.93 -12.50 -1.53
N GLU A 403 22.50 -13.13 -0.44
CA GLU A 403 21.50 -12.58 0.50
C GLU A 403 21.97 -11.31 1.21
N ASP A 404 23.28 -11.06 1.22
CA ASP A 404 23.90 -9.86 1.78
C ASP A 404 23.95 -8.69 0.76
N THR A 405 23.58 -8.95 -0.51
CA THR A 405 23.64 -7.96 -1.61
C THR A 405 22.28 -7.63 -2.21
N MET A 406 21.33 -8.56 -2.14
CA MET A 406 19.98 -8.42 -2.69
C MET A 406 18.97 -8.96 -1.69
N LEU A 407 17.93 -8.17 -1.42
CA LEU A 407 16.83 -8.61 -0.56
C LEU A 407 15.97 -9.61 -1.32
N CYS A 408 15.55 -10.70 -0.67
CA CYS A 408 14.81 -11.80 -1.32
C CYS A 408 13.60 -11.31 -2.12
N TYR A 409 12.86 -10.33 -1.57
CA TYR A 409 11.69 -9.75 -2.22
C TYR A 409 12.00 -8.95 -3.49
N SER A 410 13.26 -8.62 -3.79
CA SER A 410 13.62 -8.05 -5.09
C SER A 410 13.34 -9.00 -6.25
N CYS A 411 13.44 -10.31 -6.01
CA CYS A 411 13.12 -11.34 -6.98
C CYS A 411 11.72 -11.92 -6.74
N HIS A 412 11.38 -12.19 -5.48
CA HIS A 412 10.15 -12.91 -5.15
C HIS A 412 8.86 -12.10 -5.25
N THR A 413 8.94 -10.76 -5.26
CA THR A 413 7.79 -9.89 -5.48
C THR A 413 7.31 -9.99 -6.92
N SER A 414 6.04 -10.30 -7.10
CA SER A 414 5.41 -10.41 -8.41
C SER A 414 5.07 -9.07 -9.06
N TRP A 415 4.61 -8.07 -8.29
CA TRP A 415 4.31 -6.72 -8.76
C TRP A 415 4.56 -5.67 -7.67
N THR A 416 4.72 -4.42 -8.08
CA THR A 416 4.95 -3.30 -7.15
C THR A 416 3.94 -2.20 -7.46
N THR A 417 3.26 -1.69 -6.43
CA THR A 417 2.44 -0.49 -6.57
C THR A 417 3.32 0.71 -6.92
N SER A 418 3.06 1.31 -8.08
CA SER A 418 3.65 2.58 -8.50
C SER A 418 2.60 3.68 -8.44
N CYS A 419 2.70 4.53 -7.42
CA CYS A 419 1.85 5.72 -7.24
C CYS A 419 2.48 6.89 -7.99
N GLY A 420 2.19 6.98 -9.29
CA GLY A 420 2.71 8.03 -10.16
C GLY A 420 2.14 9.41 -9.85
N GLY A 421 0.95 9.51 -9.25
CA GLY A 421 0.31 10.80 -8.98
C GLY A 421 -0.90 10.74 -8.07
N CYS A 422 -0.84 11.41 -6.92
CA CYS A 422 -2.00 11.76 -6.10
C CYS A 422 -2.25 13.25 -6.22
N HIS A 423 -3.47 13.61 -6.57
CA HIS A 423 -3.89 14.99 -6.73
C HIS A 423 -4.67 15.48 -5.52
N LEU A 424 -4.27 16.65 -5.00
CA LEU A 424 -4.89 17.31 -3.86
C LEU A 424 -5.34 18.72 -4.28
N PRO A 425 -6.63 18.94 -4.58
CA PRO A 425 -7.17 20.27 -4.81
C PRO A 425 -7.45 20.96 -3.47
N ILE A 426 -6.70 22.03 -3.20
CA ILE A 426 -6.79 22.83 -1.99
C ILE A 426 -7.81 23.96 -2.21
N GLN A 427 -8.90 23.93 -1.46
CA GLN A 427 -10.04 24.82 -1.63
C GLN A 427 -10.21 25.76 -0.42
N ALA A 428 -9.80 27.04 -0.55
CA ALA A 428 -9.84 28.04 0.52
C ALA A 428 -11.26 28.56 0.82
N ASN A 429 -12.17 28.41 -0.13
CA ASN A 429 -13.59 28.76 -0.01
C ASN A 429 -14.34 27.87 0.99
N TRP A 430 -13.84 26.68 1.29
CA TRP A 430 -14.43 25.77 2.28
C TRP A 430 -13.96 26.10 3.69
N LYS A 431 -14.90 26.28 4.62
CA LYS A 431 -14.65 26.42 6.06
C LYS A 431 -15.02 25.09 6.72
N THR A 432 -14.05 24.40 7.27
CA THR A 432 -14.23 23.06 7.87
C THR A 432 -13.73 23.05 9.30
N GLU A 433 -14.35 22.22 10.12
CA GLU A 433 -13.83 21.93 11.45
C GLU A 433 -12.50 21.19 11.34
N ARG A 434 -11.58 21.44 12.28
CA ARG A 434 -10.33 20.69 12.41
C ARG A 434 -10.61 19.38 13.13
N LYS A 435 -10.11 18.27 12.59
CA LYS A 435 -10.36 16.94 13.15
C LYS A 435 -9.56 16.63 14.41
N HIS A 436 -8.36 17.19 14.54
CA HIS A 436 -7.45 16.85 15.65
C HIS A 436 -6.97 18.04 16.49
N TYR A 437 -6.78 17.75 17.79
CA TYR A 437 -6.11 18.51 18.86
C TYR A 437 -6.68 19.89 19.21
N GLU A 438 -6.99 20.74 18.23
CA GLU A 438 -7.45 22.11 18.44
C GLU A 438 -8.83 22.28 17.79
N GLY A 439 -9.88 22.03 18.56
CA GLY A 439 -11.25 22.35 18.16
C GLY A 439 -11.35 23.80 17.71
N LYS A 440 -11.75 24.03 16.45
CA LYS A 440 -11.94 25.31 15.75
C LYS A 440 -12.16 25.05 14.26
N PHE A 441 -12.58 26.08 13.54
CA PHE A 441 -12.70 26.05 12.08
C PHE A 441 -11.43 26.58 11.39
N THR A 442 -11.08 25.96 10.27
CA THR A 442 -10.04 26.42 9.34
C THR A 442 -10.63 26.53 7.94
N ARG A 443 -9.98 27.32 7.08
CA ARG A 443 -10.16 27.25 5.62
C ARG A 443 -9.05 26.39 4.99
N ASN A 444 -9.15 26.12 3.69
CA ASN A 444 -8.26 25.26 2.89
C ASN A 444 -8.51 23.77 3.11
N TYR A 445 -9.71 23.32 2.71
CA TYR A 445 -10.03 21.89 2.66
C TYR A 445 -9.34 21.25 1.45
N ALA A 446 -8.90 20.00 1.57
CA ALA A 446 -8.29 19.24 0.48
C ALA A 446 -8.96 17.87 0.39
N THR A 447 -9.45 17.54 -0.81
CA THR A 447 -9.85 16.18 -1.18
C THR A 447 -8.64 15.40 -1.70
N TYR A 448 -8.80 14.09 -1.83
CA TYR A 448 -7.77 13.18 -2.30
C TYR A 448 -8.21 12.47 -3.58
N ASN A 449 -7.45 12.61 -4.66
CA ASN A 449 -7.75 11.96 -5.93
C ASN A 449 -6.51 11.24 -6.46
N PRO A 450 -6.45 9.90 -6.42
CA PRO A 450 -5.43 9.18 -7.16
C PRO A 450 -5.63 9.43 -8.65
N GLN A 451 -4.57 9.83 -9.34
CA GLN A 451 -4.59 10.05 -10.78
C GLN A 451 -3.87 8.93 -11.51
N VAL A 452 -2.75 8.46 -10.97
CA VAL A 452 -1.94 7.41 -11.61
C VAL A 452 -1.50 6.41 -10.56
N THR A 453 -2.14 5.23 -10.58
CA THR A 453 -1.72 4.07 -9.80
C THR A 453 -1.55 2.89 -10.75
N ARG A 454 -0.36 2.28 -10.74
CA ARG A 454 0.02 1.22 -11.68
C ARG A 454 0.57 0.00 -10.94
N ASP A 455 0.30 -1.18 -11.48
CA ASP A 455 0.82 -2.47 -11.01
C ASP A 455 1.89 -3.08 -11.96
N ASP A 456 2.08 -2.49 -13.13
CA ASP A 456 2.95 -2.97 -14.22
C ASP A 456 4.32 -2.28 -14.28
N VAL A 457 4.66 -1.48 -13.26
CA VAL A 457 5.96 -0.82 -13.14
C VAL A 457 6.83 -1.57 -12.15
N PHE A 458 8.04 -1.94 -12.57
CA PHE A 458 9.03 -2.54 -11.69
C PHE A 458 10.38 -1.85 -11.83
N MET A 459 10.91 -1.39 -10.70
CA MET A 459 12.16 -0.62 -10.62
C MET A 459 13.02 -1.19 -9.50
N LEU A 460 14.33 -1.10 -9.63
CA LEU A 460 15.28 -1.50 -8.60
C LEU A 460 16.08 -0.30 -8.11
N THR A 461 16.44 -0.33 -6.85
CA THR A 461 17.33 0.63 -6.21
C THR A 461 18.22 -0.08 -5.20
N ARG A 462 19.10 0.68 -4.54
CA ARG A 462 19.80 0.25 -3.33
C ARG A 462 19.11 0.85 -2.13
N HIS A 463 18.97 0.04 -1.08
CA HIS A 463 18.48 0.51 0.20
C HIS A 463 19.46 1.52 0.84
N GLY A 464 19.02 2.24 1.87
CA GLY A 464 19.94 2.98 2.75
C GLY A 464 20.77 2.08 3.66
N GLU A 465 21.57 2.71 4.53
CA GLU A 465 22.48 2.06 5.49
C GLU A 465 21.80 1.01 6.37
N ILE A 466 20.51 1.16 6.70
CA ILE A 466 19.79 0.25 7.61
C ILE A 466 19.70 -1.20 7.10
N LYS A 467 19.91 -1.41 5.80
CA LYS A 467 19.89 -2.72 5.12
C LYS A 467 21.11 -2.83 4.20
N ASP A 468 22.23 -2.27 4.62
CA ASP A 468 23.55 -2.46 4.02
C ASP A 468 23.62 -2.17 2.50
N PHE A 469 22.82 -1.21 2.03
CA PHE A 469 22.74 -0.87 0.61
C PHE A 469 22.39 -2.04 -0.32
N ALA A 470 21.67 -3.04 0.22
CA ALA A 470 21.18 -4.18 -0.54
C ALA A 470 20.18 -3.73 -1.63
N ILE A 471 20.14 -4.47 -2.73
CA ILE A 471 19.20 -4.24 -3.83
C ILE A 471 17.78 -4.51 -3.32
N ALA A 472 16.85 -3.61 -3.67
CA ALA A 472 15.44 -3.65 -3.30
C ALA A 472 14.58 -3.11 -4.45
N PRO A 473 13.30 -3.50 -4.56
CA PRO A 473 12.34 -2.77 -5.38
C PRO A 473 12.25 -1.30 -4.98
N LEU A 474 12.08 -0.45 -5.98
CA LEU A 474 11.84 0.97 -5.86
C LEU A 474 10.39 1.27 -6.23
N ARG A 475 9.75 2.18 -5.52
CA ARG A 475 8.47 2.75 -5.94
C ARG A 475 8.48 4.27 -5.93
N SER A 476 7.59 4.86 -6.73
CA SER A 476 7.11 6.22 -6.48
C SER A 476 6.26 6.23 -5.21
N SER A 477 6.62 7.06 -4.23
CA SER A 477 5.99 7.11 -2.91
C SER A 477 4.98 8.25 -2.81
N SER A 478 3.81 8.05 -3.43
CA SER A 478 2.70 9.02 -3.41
C SER A 478 3.10 10.39 -3.95
N ALA A 479 3.60 10.41 -5.19
CA ALA A 479 3.92 11.61 -5.94
C ALA A 479 2.78 12.63 -5.90
N LEU A 480 2.94 13.74 -5.17
CA LEU A 480 1.88 14.72 -5.00
C LEU A 480 1.87 15.74 -6.15
N VAL A 481 0.67 16.05 -6.66
CA VAL A 481 0.39 17.20 -7.51
C VAL A 481 -0.75 18.01 -6.89
N LEU A 482 -0.65 19.33 -6.90
CA LEU A 482 -1.57 20.21 -6.18
C LEU A 482 -2.29 21.15 -7.12
N SER A 483 -3.54 21.45 -6.81
CA SER A 483 -4.25 22.63 -7.32
C SER A 483 -4.65 23.52 -6.16
N SER A 484 -4.76 24.83 -6.36
CA SER A 484 -5.30 25.72 -5.31
C SER A 484 -6.30 26.71 -5.84
N THR A 485 -7.46 26.73 -5.19
CA THR A 485 -8.53 27.72 -5.39
C THR A 485 -8.59 28.63 -4.17
N ASN A 486 -8.46 29.94 -4.40
CA ASN A 486 -8.48 30.93 -3.33
C ASN A 486 -9.91 31.38 -2.95
N ILE A 487 -10.02 32.33 -2.01
CA ILE A 487 -11.32 32.82 -1.53
C ILE A 487 -12.12 33.57 -2.59
N ASN A 488 -11.45 34.15 -3.59
CA ASN A 488 -12.06 34.81 -4.74
C ASN A 488 -12.46 33.82 -5.84
N ARG A 489 -12.30 32.51 -5.60
CA ARG A 489 -12.54 31.42 -6.56
C ARG A 489 -11.58 31.43 -7.76
N GLU A 490 -10.43 32.05 -7.61
CA GLU A 490 -9.37 32.03 -8.62
C GLU A 490 -8.52 30.75 -8.43
N ARG A 491 -8.21 30.08 -9.54
CA ARG A 491 -7.24 28.97 -9.56
C ARG A 491 -5.84 29.55 -9.68
N ILE A 492 -5.06 29.46 -8.61
CA ILE A 492 -3.71 30.03 -8.55
C ILE A 492 -2.71 29.13 -9.29
N TYR A 493 -2.84 27.82 -9.11
CA TYR A 493 -2.08 26.81 -9.83
C TYR A 493 -2.92 25.54 -10.00
N ILE A 494 -2.60 24.78 -11.04
CA ILE A 494 -3.37 23.62 -11.49
C ILE A 494 -2.40 22.46 -11.68
N GLN A 495 -2.61 21.37 -10.94
CA GLN A 495 -1.82 20.13 -10.97
C GLN A 495 -0.29 20.34 -10.96
N GLN A 496 0.20 21.23 -10.11
CA GLN A 496 1.64 21.48 -10.01
C GLN A 496 2.27 20.62 -8.91
N PRO A 497 3.40 19.93 -9.18
CA PRO A 497 4.14 19.24 -8.12
C PRO A 497 4.78 20.27 -7.18
N PRO A 498 4.58 20.18 -5.86
CA PRO A 498 5.24 21.08 -4.92
C PRO A 498 6.73 20.77 -4.84
N ILE A 499 7.54 21.81 -4.62
CA ILE A 499 8.98 21.71 -4.42
C ILE A 499 9.30 22.22 -3.02
N ALA A 500 9.99 21.38 -2.23
CA ALA A 500 10.47 21.74 -0.90
C ALA A 500 11.36 22.98 -0.93
N ALA A 501 11.39 23.74 0.18
CA ALA A 501 12.29 24.89 0.34
C ALA A 501 13.76 24.51 0.14
N SER A 502 14.11 23.24 0.40
CA SER A 502 15.43 22.64 0.18
C SER A 502 15.68 22.19 -1.27
N GLY A 503 14.71 22.35 -2.18
CA GLY A 503 14.84 22.05 -3.61
C GLY A 503 14.39 20.65 -4.04
N TYR A 504 13.84 19.84 -3.14
CA TYR A 504 13.37 18.49 -3.48
C TYR A 504 11.95 18.48 -4.06
N SER A 505 11.75 17.70 -5.11
CA SER A 505 10.44 17.48 -5.73
C SER A 505 9.53 16.64 -4.84
N SER A 506 8.22 16.83 -4.94
CA SER A 506 7.19 15.94 -4.38
C SER A 506 7.15 14.55 -5.02
N GLN A 507 7.82 14.39 -6.16
CA GLN A 507 7.95 13.13 -6.89
C GLN A 507 9.07 12.30 -6.25
N ALA A 508 8.81 11.83 -5.03
CA ALA A 508 9.78 11.07 -4.23
C ALA A 508 9.74 9.58 -4.57
N MET A 509 10.92 8.97 -4.63
CA MET A 509 11.10 7.53 -4.84
C MET A 509 11.71 6.93 -3.58
N ALA A 510 11.28 5.73 -3.18
CA ALA A 510 11.83 5.05 -2.01
C ALA A 510 11.94 3.53 -2.23
N PRO A 511 12.94 2.86 -1.61
CA PRO A 511 12.95 1.41 -1.48
C PRO A 511 11.64 0.93 -0.85
N HIS A 512 11.12 -0.19 -1.33
CA HIS A 512 9.82 -0.68 -0.90
C HIS A 512 9.72 -2.20 -0.90
N TYR A 513 9.02 -2.72 0.10
CA TYR A 513 8.63 -4.12 0.19
C TYR A 513 7.11 -4.25 -0.07
N PRO A 514 6.69 -4.72 -1.26
CA PRO A 514 5.27 -4.74 -1.63
C PRO A 514 4.46 -5.85 -0.97
N HIS A 515 5.07 -6.87 -0.37
CA HIS A 515 4.37 -8.03 0.18
C HIS A 515 3.59 -8.84 -0.88
N THR A 516 4.09 -8.94 -2.12
CA THR A 516 3.44 -9.70 -3.21
C THR A 516 4.26 -10.94 -3.58
N GLU A 517 4.86 -11.59 -2.59
CA GLU A 517 5.81 -12.69 -2.78
C GLU A 517 5.10 -13.88 -3.42
N ARG A 518 5.74 -14.49 -4.41
CA ARG A 518 5.21 -15.68 -5.11
C ARG A 518 6.28 -16.77 -5.20
N ARG A 519 5.83 -17.98 -5.51
CA ARG A 519 6.70 -19.11 -5.86
C ARG A 519 6.95 -19.22 -7.36
N THR A 520 5.95 -18.87 -8.17
CA THR A 520 5.96 -19.05 -9.62
C THR A 520 5.95 -17.72 -10.37
N GLU A 521 5.14 -16.75 -9.96
CA GLU A 521 5.08 -15.42 -10.59
C GLU A 521 6.17 -14.47 -10.05
N THR A 522 7.41 -14.95 -9.93
CA THR A 522 8.56 -14.14 -9.49
C THR A 522 9.21 -13.42 -10.67
N LYS A 523 10.17 -12.53 -10.39
CA LYS A 523 11.00 -11.95 -11.45
C LYS A 523 11.88 -13.01 -12.08
N THR A 524 11.99 -12.95 -13.39
CA THR A 524 12.83 -13.80 -14.23
C THR A 524 14.11 -13.05 -14.62
N CYS A 525 15.08 -13.76 -15.20
CA CYS A 525 16.34 -13.14 -15.64
C CYS A 525 16.12 -11.95 -16.58
N THR A 526 15.16 -12.04 -17.51
CA THR A 526 14.88 -10.97 -18.50
C THR A 526 14.06 -9.80 -17.95
N ASP A 527 13.57 -9.90 -16.72
CA ASP A 527 12.98 -8.75 -16.03
C ASP A 527 14.05 -7.83 -15.45
N CYS A 528 15.27 -8.36 -15.22
CA CYS A 528 16.39 -7.64 -14.61
C CYS A 528 17.66 -7.56 -15.46
N HIS A 529 17.74 -8.31 -16.55
CA HIS A 529 18.90 -8.36 -17.46
C HIS A 529 18.45 -8.25 -18.92
N LEU A 530 19.37 -7.81 -19.78
CA LEU A 530 19.12 -7.74 -21.22
C LEU A 530 18.70 -9.10 -21.78
N SER A 531 17.59 -9.10 -22.52
CA SER A 531 17.06 -10.27 -23.19
C SER A 531 17.91 -10.61 -24.40
N GLN A 532 18.20 -11.91 -24.60
CA GLN A 532 18.87 -12.38 -25.81
C GLN A 532 18.03 -12.11 -27.07
N ALA A 533 16.70 -12.00 -26.93
CA ALA A 533 15.81 -11.61 -28.01
C ALA A 533 15.85 -10.10 -28.33
N ASN A 534 16.57 -9.31 -27.53
CA ASN A 534 16.75 -7.86 -27.68
C ASN A 534 15.41 -7.09 -27.72
N ASP A 535 14.47 -7.50 -26.87
CA ASP A 535 13.08 -7.02 -26.85
C ASP A 535 12.69 -6.33 -25.53
N ASN A 536 13.66 -6.05 -24.65
CA ASN A 536 13.40 -5.51 -23.30
C ASN A 536 14.14 -4.20 -22.95
N ASN A 537 14.69 -3.47 -23.93
CA ASN A 537 15.46 -2.24 -23.67
C ASN A 537 14.66 -1.17 -22.90
N ALA A 538 13.37 -0.97 -23.24
CA ALA A 538 12.50 -0.06 -22.49
C ALA A 538 12.26 -0.54 -21.06
N ILE A 539 12.14 -1.85 -20.84
CA ILE A 539 11.98 -2.44 -19.51
C ILE A 539 13.24 -2.21 -18.69
N MET A 540 14.43 -2.39 -19.27
CA MET A 540 15.69 -2.08 -18.60
C MET A 540 15.81 -0.60 -18.23
N ALA A 541 15.38 0.32 -19.09
CA ALA A 541 15.33 1.74 -18.77
C ALA A 541 14.37 2.06 -17.62
N GLN A 542 13.19 1.40 -17.59
CA GLN A 542 12.26 1.51 -16.47
C GLN A 542 12.88 0.95 -15.19
N LEU A 543 13.41 -0.27 -15.23
CA LEU A 543 14.05 -0.97 -14.10
C LEU A 543 15.12 -0.12 -13.42
N LEU A 544 15.95 0.57 -14.21
CA LEU A 544 17.04 1.42 -13.74
C LEU A 544 16.59 2.85 -13.36
N GLY A 545 15.30 3.16 -13.45
CA GLY A 545 14.75 4.48 -13.13
C GLY A 545 15.15 5.60 -14.10
N GLN A 546 15.57 5.26 -15.32
CA GLN A 546 15.99 6.24 -16.34
C GLN A 546 14.81 6.97 -16.99
N GLY A 547 13.59 6.48 -16.75
CA GLY A 547 12.35 7.04 -17.29
C GLY A 547 12.08 6.57 -18.71
N THR A 548 10.84 6.16 -18.95
CA THR A 548 10.39 5.61 -20.24
C THR A 548 9.19 6.35 -20.81
N LYS A 549 8.76 7.43 -20.15
CA LYS A 549 7.48 8.12 -20.42
C LYS A 549 6.28 7.14 -20.41
N PHE A 550 6.36 6.12 -19.57
CA PHE A 550 5.31 5.10 -19.46
C PHE A 550 4.05 5.61 -18.74
N MET A 551 4.20 6.66 -17.92
CA MET A 551 3.11 7.33 -17.23
C MET A 551 2.97 8.75 -17.78
N ASP A 552 1.79 9.10 -18.24
CA ASP A 552 1.41 10.45 -18.63
C ASP A 552 0.29 10.96 -17.71
N PHE A 553 0.36 12.23 -17.34
CA PHE A 553 -0.69 12.89 -16.57
C PHE A 553 -1.67 13.58 -17.51
N LEU A 554 -2.96 13.26 -17.36
CA LEU A 554 -4.00 14.06 -17.98
C LEU A 554 -4.10 15.40 -17.25
N GLY A 555 -3.84 16.48 -17.99
CA GLY A 555 -4.02 17.84 -17.50
C GLY A 555 -5.48 18.14 -17.17
N PHE A 556 -5.75 19.38 -16.77
CA PHE A 556 -7.09 19.80 -16.32
C PHE A 556 -8.23 19.48 -17.30
N ASN A 557 -7.96 19.64 -18.60
CA ASN A 557 -8.90 19.29 -19.66
C ASN A 557 -8.29 18.25 -20.59
N ALA A 558 -9.09 17.27 -20.98
CA ALA A 558 -8.88 16.49 -22.19
C ALA A 558 -9.59 17.20 -23.35
N TRP A 559 -8.88 17.40 -24.46
CA TRP A 559 -9.43 18.02 -25.65
C TRP A 559 -9.92 16.91 -26.59
N VAL A 560 -11.23 16.85 -26.80
CA VAL A 560 -11.88 15.82 -27.62
C VAL A 560 -12.33 16.44 -28.93
N GLY A 561 -11.94 15.82 -30.04
CA GLY A 561 -12.42 16.21 -31.37
C GLY A 561 -13.79 15.58 -31.65
N GLY A 562 -14.76 16.41 -31.99
CA GLY A 562 -16.07 16.02 -32.51
C GLY A 562 -16.20 16.32 -34.00
N GLU A 563 -17.40 16.08 -34.56
CA GLU A 563 -17.69 16.46 -35.95
C GLU A 563 -17.76 17.99 -36.07
N GLY A 564 -16.65 18.60 -36.51
CA GLY A 564 -16.54 20.04 -36.75
C GLY A 564 -16.20 20.90 -35.52
N GLU A 565 -15.99 20.30 -34.34
CA GLU A 565 -15.62 21.02 -33.12
C GLU A 565 -14.49 20.35 -32.34
N ILE A 566 -13.83 21.14 -31.48
CA ILE A 566 -12.92 20.66 -30.46
C ILE A 566 -13.49 21.11 -29.12
N SER A 567 -13.82 20.15 -28.26
CA SER A 567 -14.44 20.38 -26.97
C SER A 567 -13.43 20.10 -25.84
N ALA A 568 -13.31 21.04 -24.90
CA ALA A 568 -12.51 20.85 -23.69
C ALA A 568 -13.38 20.15 -22.63
N VAL A 569 -13.11 18.88 -22.37
CA VAL A 569 -13.75 18.10 -21.31
C VAL A 569 -12.86 18.19 -20.07
N ARG A 570 -13.41 18.69 -18.97
CA ARG A 570 -12.69 18.67 -17.69
C ARG A 570 -12.62 17.23 -17.18
N VAL A 571 -11.41 16.70 -17.07
CA VAL A 571 -11.17 15.30 -16.66
C VAL A 571 -10.59 15.18 -15.25
N THR A 572 -10.09 16.28 -14.69
CA THR A 572 -9.60 16.31 -13.31
C THR A 572 -10.28 17.45 -12.55
N GLU A 573 -10.78 17.16 -11.35
CA GLU A 573 -11.49 18.08 -10.42
C GLU A 573 -12.95 18.44 -10.77
#